data_AF-A0A7C1DP13-F1
#
_entry.id   AF-A0A7C1DP13-F1
#
_cell.length_a   1.000
_cell.length_b   1.000
_cell.length_c   1.000
_cell.angle_alpha   90.00
_cell.angle_beta   90.00
_cell.angle_gamma   90.00
#
_symmetry.space_group_name_H-M   'P 1'
#
loop_
_entity.id
_entity.type
_entity.pdbx_description
1 polymer ?
#
loop_
_entity_poly.entity_id
_entity_poly.type
_entity_poly.pdbx_seq_one_letter_code
_entity_poly.pdbx_strand_id
1 'polypeptide(L)'
;MKNRAVLKGFITAFLFGCLVCFWIKIGFMFLADVFSAKSETALENLDFSRSLKYSSEAIELNPQEPAYYRRRAKILLLSSSKKDALKDISVAIELNPKNLATLRNSIPLMHLMALQNLTEETVDLNYLPKTREFYLYLFETYPNDAGVLVSLAYYQRKLGLKEDLDQTLHRISQLRLDLLEWHPLLVVE
;
A
#
# COMPACT_ATOMS: atom_id res chain seq x y z
N MET A 1 5.48 -24.53 -51.34
CA MET A 1 5.78 -25.29 -50.10
C MET A 1 6.97 -24.72 -49.31
N LYS A 2 8.09 -24.33 -49.95
CA LYS A 2 9.30 -23.78 -49.30
C LYS A 2 9.05 -22.57 -48.38
N ASN A 3 8.24 -21.59 -48.81
CA ASN A 3 7.91 -20.40 -48.00
C ASN A 3 7.15 -20.73 -46.71
N ARG A 4 6.35 -21.81 -46.67
CA ARG A 4 5.63 -22.20 -45.44
C ARG A 4 6.57 -22.82 -44.40
N ALA A 5 7.61 -23.55 -44.82
CA ALA A 5 8.57 -24.16 -43.90
C ALA A 5 9.50 -23.10 -43.28
N VAL A 6 9.97 -22.15 -44.09
CA VAL A 6 10.77 -21.00 -43.65
C VAL A 6 9.96 -20.14 -42.67
N LEU A 7 8.70 -19.83 -43.00
CA LEU A 7 7.80 -19.08 -42.11
C LEU A 7 7.56 -19.81 -40.77
N LYS A 8 7.38 -21.13 -40.77
CA LYS A 8 7.27 -21.94 -39.55
C LYS A 8 8.56 -21.91 -38.71
N GLY A 9 9.73 -21.96 -39.34
CA GLY A 9 11.02 -21.82 -38.67
C GLY A 9 11.18 -20.46 -37.98
N PHE A 10 10.77 -19.38 -38.66
CA PHE A 10 10.76 -18.04 -38.06
C PHE A 10 9.79 -17.93 -36.88
N ILE A 11 8.56 -18.45 -37.02
CA ILE A 11 7.56 -18.41 -35.93
C ILE A 11 8.06 -19.20 -34.72
N THR A 12 8.64 -20.39 -34.92
CA THR A 12 9.14 -21.22 -33.81
C THR A 12 10.31 -20.56 -33.07
N ALA A 13 11.27 -19.98 -33.79
CA ALA A 13 12.38 -19.22 -33.19
C ALA A 13 11.87 -17.98 -32.43
N PHE A 14 10.90 -17.26 -32.99
CA PHE A 14 10.27 -16.11 -32.32
C PHE A 14 9.57 -16.52 -31.02
N LEU A 15 8.76 -17.58 -31.04
CA LEU A 15 8.08 -18.10 -29.85
C LEU A 15 9.06 -18.55 -28.78
N PHE A 16 10.17 -19.20 -29.18
CA PHE A 16 11.24 -19.57 -28.25
C PHE A 16 11.90 -18.33 -27.63
N GLY A 17 12.18 -17.29 -28.43
CA GLY A 17 12.68 -16.01 -27.92
C GLY A 17 11.73 -15.36 -26.92
N CYS A 18 10.42 -15.35 -27.21
CA CYS A 18 9.40 -14.86 -26.28
C CYS A 18 9.40 -15.65 -24.95
N LEU A 19 9.55 -16.97 -25.02
CA LEU A 19 9.62 -17.83 -23.83
C LEU A 19 10.86 -17.51 -22.98
N VAL A 20 12.02 -17.33 -23.60
CA VAL A 20 13.25 -16.95 -22.88
C VAL A 20 13.08 -15.58 -22.21
N CYS A 21 12.57 -14.58 -22.93
CA CYS A 21 12.29 -13.25 -22.36
C CYS A 21 11.28 -13.31 -21.20
N PHE A 22 10.28 -14.18 -21.29
CA PHE A 22 9.30 -14.40 -20.22
C PHE A 22 9.96 -14.95 -18.96
N TRP A 23 10.83 -15.96 -19.07
CA TRP A 23 11.56 -16.51 -17.92
C TRP A 23 12.54 -15.52 -17.30
N ILE A 24 13.21 -14.69 -18.11
CA ILE A 24 14.07 -13.60 -17.61
C ILE A 24 13.24 -12.61 -16.77
N LYS A 25 12.05 -12.20 -17.25
CA LYS A 25 11.14 -11.32 -16.50
C LYS A 25 10.68 -11.96 -15.20
N ILE A 26 10.35 -13.25 -15.20
CA ILE A 26 10.02 -13.99 -13.98
C ILE A 26 11.20 -13.96 -12.99
N GLY A 27 12.43 -14.15 -13.47
CA GLY A 27 13.63 -14.06 -12.65
C GLY A 27 13.79 -12.71 -11.96
N PHE A 28 13.55 -11.61 -12.69
CA PHE A 28 13.58 -10.26 -12.10
C PHE A 28 12.46 -10.04 -11.09
N MET A 29 11.26 -10.59 -11.31
CA MET A 29 10.16 -10.51 -10.35
C MET A 29 10.54 -11.18 -9.02
N PHE A 30 11.11 -12.39 -9.06
CA PHE A 30 11.59 -13.06 -7.84
C PHE A 30 12.72 -12.29 -7.16
N LEU A 31 13.64 -11.72 -7.94
CA LEU A 31 14.72 -10.91 -7.37
C LEU A 31 14.17 -9.63 -6.70
N ALA A 32 13.14 -9.02 -7.27
CA ALA A 32 12.45 -7.88 -6.68
C ALA A 32 11.84 -8.23 -5.31
N ASP A 33 11.21 -9.40 -5.18
CA ASP A 33 10.69 -9.89 -3.90
C ASP A 33 11.80 -10.08 -2.85
N VAL A 34 12.96 -10.59 -3.26
CA VAL A 34 14.12 -10.72 -2.37
C VAL A 34 14.58 -9.35 -1.86
N PHE A 35 14.65 -8.33 -2.73
CA PHE A 35 15.01 -6.98 -2.31
C PHE A 35 13.93 -6.35 -1.42
N SER A 36 12.65 -6.59 -1.70
CA SER A 36 11.53 -6.17 -0.85
C SER A 36 11.62 -6.78 0.56
N ALA A 37 11.99 -8.06 0.66
CA ALA A 37 12.21 -8.74 1.94
C ALA A 37 13.42 -8.15 2.69
N LYS A 38 14.55 -7.95 2.00
CA LYS A 38 15.74 -7.29 2.60
C LYS A 38 15.43 -5.86 3.09
N SER A 39 14.60 -5.14 2.36
CA SER A 39 14.14 -3.80 2.76
C SER A 39 13.38 -3.84 4.07
N GLU A 40 12.48 -4.81 4.26
CA GLU A 40 11.75 -4.96 5.54
C GLU A 40 12.69 -5.34 6.68
N THR A 41 13.59 -6.31 6.48
CA THR A 41 14.59 -6.67 7.50
C THR A 41 15.47 -5.48 7.87
N ALA A 42 15.89 -4.67 6.89
CA ALA A 42 16.65 -3.45 7.18
C ALA A 42 15.82 -2.42 7.97
N LEU A 43 14.53 -2.28 7.65
CA LEU A 43 13.60 -1.40 8.37
C LEU A 43 13.40 -1.83 9.82
N GLU A 44 13.24 -3.14 10.07
CA GLU A 44 13.12 -3.73 11.41
C GLU A 44 14.38 -3.46 12.25
N ASN A 45 15.55 -3.42 11.60
CA ASN A 45 16.82 -3.04 12.22
C ASN A 45 17.04 -1.52 12.30
N LEU A 46 16.02 -0.70 11.96
CA LEU A 46 16.07 0.76 11.92
C LEU A 46 17.13 1.32 10.95
N ASP A 47 17.60 0.52 10.00
CA ASP A 47 18.53 0.95 8.96
C ASP A 47 17.76 1.52 7.77
N PHE A 48 17.31 2.77 7.92
CA PHE A 48 16.52 3.46 6.90
C PHE A 48 17.27 3.60 5.57
N SER A 49 18.60 3.76 5.59
CA SER A 49 19.41 3.93 4.38
C SER A 49 19.42 2.66 3.53
N ARG A 50 19.76 1.50 4.12
CA ARG A 50 19.71 0.22 3.40
C ARG A 50 18.28 -0.14 3.03
N SER A 51 17.32 0.14 3.91
CA SER A 51 15.91 -0.13 3.64
C SER A 51 15.38 0.62 2.41
N LEU A 52 15.69 1.92 2.29
CA LEU A 52 15.35 2.73 1.11
C LEU A 52 16.04 2.22 -0.16
N LYS A 53 17.33 1.87 -0.07
CA LYS A 53 18.07 1.30 -1.21
C LYS A 53 17.40 0.03 -1.73
N TYR A 54 17.19 -0.96 -0.84
CA TYR A 54 16.57 -2.23 -1.23
C TYR A 54 15.13 -2.06 -1.74
N SER A 55 14.35 -1.15 -1.15
CA SER A 55 13.00 -0.88 -1.67
C SER A 55 13.03 -0.28 -3.09
N SER A 56 14.02 0.56 -3.40
CA SER A 56 14.19 1.15 -4.73
C SER A 56 14.65 0.12 -5.76
N GLU A 57 15.56 -0.79 -5.38
CA GLU A 57 15.99 -1.92 -6.22
C GLU A 57 14.81 -2.87 -6.54
N ALA A 58 13.92 -3.13 -5.56
CA ALA A 58 12.70 -3.91 -5.80
C ALA A 58 11.77 -3.24 -6.84
N ILE A 59 11.58 -1.92 -6.73
CA ILE A 59 10.76 -1.14 -7.67
C ILE A 59 11.37 -1.15 -9.08
N GLU A 60 12.70 -1.00 -9.20
CA GLU A 60 13.37 -1.02 -10.51
C GLU A 60 13.20 -2.36 -11.23
N LEU A 61 13.29 -3.46 -10.48
CA LEU A 61 13.17 -4.82 -11.02
C LEU A 61 11.73 -5.20 -11.38
N ASN A 62 10.75 -4.73 -10.60
CA ASN A 62 9.34 -4.94 -10.89
C ASN A 62 8.51 -3.71 -10.46
N PRO A 63 8.33 -2.72 -11.36
CA PRO A 63 7.62 -1.47 -11.07
C PRO A 63 6.09 -1.63 -11.07
N GLN A 64 5.58 -2.84 -11.33
CA GLN A 64 4.14 -3.10 -11.40
C GLN A 64 3.57 -3.68 -10.10
N GLU A 65 4.38 -3.78 -9.05
CA GLU A 65 3.96 -4.32 -7.75
C GLU A 65 3.65 -3.19 -6.75
N PRO A 66 2.36 -2.94 -6.43
CA PRO A 66 1.94 -1.91 -5.47
C PRO A 66 2.60 -2.02 -4.10
N ALA A 67 2.87 -3.24 -3.62
CA ALA A 67 3.41 -3.47 -2.29
C ALA A 67 4.80 -2.84 -2.11
N TYR A 68 5.61 -2.72 -3.17
CA TYR A 68 6.95 -2.15 -3.07
C TYR A 68 6.93 -0.64 -2.86
N TYR A 69 6.06 0.07 -3.60
CA TYR A 69 5.84 1.50 -3.39
C TYR A 69 5.28 1.78 -2.00
N ARG A 70 4.29 0.99 -1.55
CA ARG A 70 3.77 1.11 -0.18
C ARG A 70 4.85 0.86 0.88
N ARG A 71 5.75 -0.10 0.66
CA ARG A 71 6.87 -0.37 1.57
C ARG A 71 7.83 0.82 1.62
N ARG A 72 8.21 1.36 0.45
CA ARG A 72 9.07 2.55 0.39
C ARG A 72 8.40 3.77 1.03
N ALA A 73 7.10 3.96 0.83
CA ALA A 73 6.33 5.02 1.50
C ALA A 73 6.38 4.91 3.02
N LYS A 74 6.24 3.71 3.60
CA LYS A 74 6.42 3.47 5.04
C LYS A 74 7.79 3.94 5.51
N ILE A 75 8.85 3.58 4.77
CA ILE A 75 10.23 3.94 5.12
C ILE A 75 10.42 5.46 5.04
N LEU A 76 9.92 6.10 3.98
CA LEU A 76 9.98 7.54 3.76
C LEU A 76 9.22 8.32 4.84
N LEU A 77 8.07 7.84 5.31
CA LEU A 77 7.33 8.47 6.42
C LEU A 77 8.15 8.42 7.71
N LEU A 78 8.81 7.30 7.99
CA LEU A 78 9.65 7.13 9.18
C LEU A 78 10.95 7.93 9.10
N SER A 79 11.42 8.28 7.89
CA SER A 79 12.56 9.17 7.66
C SER A 79 12.15 10.64 7.40
N SER A 80 10.91 11.03 7.73
CA SER A 80 10.37 12.39 7.61
C SER A 80 10.22 12.95 6.18
N SER A 81 10.18 12.09 5.16
CA SER A 81 10.02 12.43 3.74
C SER A 81 8.57 12.27 3.26
N LYS A 82 7.62 13.00 3.87
CA LYS A 82 6.17 12.84 3.62
C LYS A 82 5.74 13.04 2.17
N LYS A 83 6.33 13.99 1.45
CA LYS A 83 5.96 14.31 0.05
C LYS A 83 6.24 13.12 -0.88
N ASP A 84 7.41 12.51 -0.73
CA ASP A 84 7.80 11.36 -1.55
C ASP A 84 7.02 10.11 -1.14
N ALA A 85 6.71 9.95 0.15
CA ALA A 85 5.84 8.88 0.62
C ALA A 85 4.43 8.97 0.03
N LEU A 86 3.84 10.17 0.00
CA LEU A 86 2.52 10.39 -0.61
C LEU A 86 2.53 10.01 -2.09
N LYS A 87 3.59 10.40 -2.82
CA LYS A 87 3.76 10.01 -4.23
C LYS A 87 3.78 8.48 -4.39
N ASP A 88 4.53 7.78 -3.55
CA ASP A 88 4.59 6.31 -3.60
C ASP A 88 3.25 5.66 -3.23
N ILE A 89 2.51 6.20 -2.24
CA ILE A 89 1.16 5.74 -1.92
C ILE A 89 0.23 5.91 -3.13
N SER A 90 0.28 7.07 -3.79
CA SER A 90 -0.51 7.33 -5.00
C SER A 90 -0.19 6.32 -6.11
N VAL A 91 1.09 6.06 -6.39
CA VAL A 91 1.50 5.07 -7.39
C VAL A 91 1.01 3.67 -7.02
N ALA A 92 1.11 3.26 -5.75
CA ALA A 92 0.62 1.95 -5.30
C ALA A 92 -0.89 1.78 -5.57
N ILE A 93 -1.67 2.84 -5.35
CA ILE A 93 -3.12 2.84 -5.60
C ILE A 93 -3.40 2.85 -7.10
N GLU A 94 -2.70 3.66 -7.90
CA GLU A 94 -2.89 3.75 -9.35
C GLU A 94 -2.59 2.43 -10.08
N LEU A 95 -1.57 1.69 -9.64
CA LEU A 95 -1.20 0.40 -10.21
C LEU A 95 -2.30 -0.65 -10.05
N ASN A 96 -3.04 -0.63 -8.93
CA ASN A 96 -4.19 -1.50 -8.73
C ASN A 96 -5.26 -0.84 -7.83
N PRO A 97 -6.15 -0.01 -8.41
CA PRO A 97 -7.10 0.81 -7.64
C PRO A 97 -8.13 0.02 -6.86
N LYS A 98 -8.35 -1.26 -7.20
CA LYS A 98 -9.31 -2.15 -6.54
C LYS A 98 -8.65 -3.19 -5.63
N ASN A 99 -7.33 -3.11 -5.43
CA ASN A 99 -6.66 -3.99 -4.49
C ASN A 99 -6.94 -3.54 -3.06
N LEU A 100 -7.91 -4.20 -2.44
CA LEU A 100 -8.31 -3.89 -1.07
C LEU A 100 -7.17 -4.08 -0.06
N ALA A 101 -6.23 -5.00 -0.30
CA ALA A 101 -5.06 -5.15 0.57
C ALA A 101 -4.15 -3.93 0.48
N THR A 102 -3.90 -3.39 -0.71
CA THR A 102 -3.15 -2.13 -0.87
C THR A 102 -3.86 -0.98 -0.18
N LEU A 103 -5.16 -0.81 -0.43
CA LEU A 103 -5.97 0.27 0.14
C LEU A 103 -6.01 0.22 1.68
N ARG A 104 -6.37 -0.93 2.26
CA ARG A 104 -6.39 -1.12 3.72
C ARG A 104 -5.02 -0.86 4.35
N ASN A 105 -3.95 -1.36 3.72
CA ASN A 105 -2.58 -1.16 4.23
C ASN A 105 -2.06 0.27 4.05
N SER A 106 -2.73 1.12 3.27
CA SER A 106 -2.41 2.56 3.15
C SER A 106 -3.10 3.41 4.21
N ILE A 107 -4.19 2.94 4.85
CA ILE A 107 -4.87 3.65 5.96
C ILE A 107 -3.89 4.08 7.07
N PRO A 108 -3.07 3.17 7.66
CA PRO A 108 -2.08 3.55 8.67
C PRO A 108 -1.02 4.53 8.14
N LEU A 109 -0.63 4.42 6.87
CA LEU A 109 0.36 5.31 6.28
C LEU A 109 -0.18 6.73 6.11
N MET A 110 -1.46 6.86 5.72
CA MET A 110 -2.13 8.15 5.65
C MET A 110 -2.28 8.78 7.04
N HIS A 111 -2.55 7.98 8.07
CA HIS A 111 -2.50 8.45 9.46
C HIS A 111 -1.12 9.01 9.82
N LEU A 112 -0.04 8.23 9.60
CA LEU A 112 1.33 8.68 9.86
C LEU A 112 1.67 9.97 9.11
N MET A 113 1.19 10.11 7.88
CA MET A 113 1.38 11.31 7.07
C MET A 113 0.69 12.54 7.71
N ALA A 114 -0.48 12.35 8.32
CA ALA A 114 -1.22 13.38 9.03
C ALA A 114 -0.63 13.75 10.40
N LEU A 115 0.42 13.07 10.89
CA LEU A 115 1.09 13.43 12.15
C LEU A 115 2.24 14.40 11.91
N GLN A 116 2.32 15.50 12.65
CA GLN A 116 3.43 16.47 12.62
C GLN A 116 4.75 15.82 13.04
N ASN A 117 4.71 15.04 14.12
CA ASN A 117 5.84 14.25 14.63
C ASN A 117 5.30 12.92 15.17
N LEU A 118 6.09 11.86 15.02
CA LEU A 118 5.77 10.51 15.47
C LEU A 118 5.73 10.38 17.00
N THR A 119 6.35 11.32 17.75
CA THR A 119 6.46 11.26 19.21
C THR A 119 5.32 11.95 19.96
N GLU A 120 4.74 13.02 19.39
CA GLU A 120 3.77 13.87 20.11
C GLU A 120 2.33 13.71 19.57
N GLU A 121 2.10 12.77 18.62
CA GLU A 121 0.80 12.51 17.96
C GLU A 121 0.02 13.80 17.58
N THR A 122 0.71 14.92 17.33
CA THR A 122 0.08 16.17 16.91
C THR A 122 -0.25 16.13 15.42
N VAL A 123 -1.32 16.79 15.00
CA VAL A 123 -1.82 16.71 13.62
C VAL A 123 -1.18 17.77 12.72
N ASP A 124 -0.66 17.34 11.57
CA ASP A 124 -0.18 18.19 10.49
C ASP A 124 -1.33 18.60 9.56
N LEU A 125 -1.74 19.87 9.67
CA LEU A 125 -2.87 20.42 8.92
C LEU A 125 -2.66 20.44 7.40
N ASN A 126 -1.43 20.26 6.89
CA ASN A 126 -1.18 20.19 5.44
C ASN A 126 -1.54 18.81 4.85
N TYR A 127 -1.54 17.77 5.68
CA TYR A 127 -1.76 16.38 5.26
C TYR A 127 -3.05 15.78 5.84
N LEU A 128 -3.62 16.39 6.89
CA LEU A 128 -4.93 15.99 7.43
C LEU A 128 -6.04 15.99 6.36
N PRO A 129 -6.20 17.03 5.50
CA PRO A 129 -7.26 17.02 4.49
C PRO A 129 -7.12 15.87 3.48
N LYS A 130 -5.89 15.58 3.03
CA LYS A 130 -5.61 14.47 2.10
C LYS A 130 -5.91 13.11 2.74
N THR A 131 -5.63 12.99 4.03
CA THR A 131 -5.90 11.79 4.82
C THR A 131 -7.40 11.58 4.99
N ARG A 132 -8.14 12.64 5.35
CA ARG A 132 -9.59 12.61 5.45
C ARG A 132 -10.25 12.26 4.12
N GLU A 133 -9.79 12.84 3.02
CA GLU A 133 -10.27 12.54 1.66
C GLU A 133 -10.10 11.05 1.32
N PHE A 134 -8.92 10.48 1.58
CA PHE A 134 -8.68 9.06 1.37
C PHE A 134 -9.59 8.17 2.25
N TYR A 135 -9.81 8.55 3.52
CA TYR A 135 -10.70 7.82 4.41
C TYR A 135 -12.16 7.86 3.93
N LEU A 136 -12.62 9.03 3.48
CA LEU A 136 -13.95 9.17 2.91
C LEU A 136 -14.10 8.33 1.63
N TYR A 137 -13.11 8.35 0.75
CA TYR A 137 -13.09 7.49 -0.44
C TYR A 137 -13.28 6.01 -0.07
N LEU A 138 -12.58 5.50 0.95
CA LEU A 138 -12.72 4.11 1.39
C LEU A 138 -14.05 3.82 2.06
N PHE A 139 -14.55 4.74 2.88
CA PHE A 139 -15.86 4.62 3.53
C PHE A 139 -16.99 4.50 2.49
N GLU A 140 -16.96 5.32 1.44
CA GLU A 140 -17.96 5.29 0.36
C GLU A 140 -17.80 4.09 -0.58
N THR A 141 -16.55 3.69 -0.88
CA THR A 141 -16.28 2.61 -1.84
C THR A 141 -16.48 1.22 -1.22
N TYR A 142 -16.20 1.07 0.08
CA TYR A 142 -16.26 -0.20 0.81
C TYR A 142 -17.16 -0.12 2.05
N PRO A 143 -18.44 0.28 1.89
CA PRO A 143 -19.35 0.60 3.01
C PRO A 143 -19.75 -0.60 3.87
N ASN A 144 -19.51 -1.82 3.38
CA ASN A 144 -19.88 -3.08 4.04
C ASN A 144 -18.66 -3.89 4.48
N ASP A 145 -17.46 -3.34 4.29
CA ASP A 145 -16.23 -4.03 4.62
C ASP A 145 -15.82 -3.74 6.07
N ALA A 146 -16.09 -4.68 6.96
CA ALA A 146 -15.82 -4.50 8.39
C ALA A 146 -14.34 -4.18 8.68
N GLY A 147 -13.39 -4.74 7.93
CA GLY A 147 -11.96 -4.50 8.15
C GLY A 147 -11.53 -3.07 7.79
N VAL A 148 -12.06 -2.52 6.71
CA VAL A 148 -11.90 -1.11 6.34
C VAL A 148 -12.52 -0.24 7.43
N LEU A 149 -13.80 -0.45 7.76
CA LEU A 149 -14.51 0.41 8.71
C LEU A 149 -13.86 0.42 10.10
N VAL A 150 -13.45 -0.75 10.60
CA VAL A 150 -12.71 -0.88 11.87
C VAL A 150 -11.41 -0.08 11.83
N SER A 151 -10.64 -0.20 10.72
CA SER A 151 -9.39 0.53 10.57
C SER A 151 -9.62 2.04 10.48
N LEU A 152 -10.65 2.47 9.74
CA LEU A 152 -11.03 3.88 9.63
C LEU A 152 -11.42 4.44 11.00
N ALA A 153 -12.31 3.78 11.74
CA ALA A 153 -12.74 4.22 13.07
C ALA A 153 -11.55 4.37 14.03
N TYR A 154 -10.62 3.42 14.03
CA TYR A 154 -9.40 3.50 14.85
C TYR A 154 -8.57 4.76 14.54
N TYR A 155 -8.26 5.01 13.27
CA TYR A 155 -7.41 6.14 12.89
C TYR A 155 -8.14 7.48 12.89
N GLN A 156 -9.45 7.51 12.61
CA GLN A 156 -10.29 8.70 12.77
C GLN A 156 -10.31 9.16 14.24
N ARG A 157 -10.44 8.22 15.18
CA ARG A 157 -10.36 8.51 16.62
C ARG A 157 -9.00 9.12 16.99
N LYS A 158 -7.91 8.50 16.54
CA LYS A 158 -6.53 8.99 16.75
C LYS A 158 -6.30 10.40 16.19
N LEU A 159 -6.95 10.73 15.07
CA LEU A 159 -6.85 12.05 14.43
C LEU A 159 -7.89 13.07 14.95
N GLY A 160 -8.77 12.69 15.88
CA GLY A 160 -9.83 13.57 16.39
C GLY A 160 -10.93 13.91 15.37
N LEU A 161 -11.10 13.10 14.32
CA LEU A 161 -12.11 13.28 13.27
C LEU A 161 -13.49 12.81 13.75
N LYS A 162 -14.09 13.53 14.71
CA LYS A 162 -15.31 13.11 15.43
C LYS A 162 -16.49 12.81 14.51
N GLU A 163 -16.79 13.70 13.58
CA GLU A 163 -17.94 13.51 12.66
C GLU A 163 -17.78 12.26 11.79
N ASP A 164 -16.58 12.05 11.23
CA ASP A 164 -16.30 10.89 10.39
C ASP A 164 -16.31 9.58 11.21
N LEU A 165 -15.80 9.66 12.46
CA LEU A 165 -15.81 8.56 13.41
C LEU A 165 -17.24 8.14 13.75
N ASP A 166 -18.12 9.09 14.08
CA ASP A 166 -19.50 8.81 14.46
C ASP A 166 -20.25 8.11 13.31
N GLN A 167 -20.07 8.58 12.07
CA GLN A 167 -20.63 7.93 10.88
C GLN A 167 -20.09 6.51 10.68
N THR A 168 -18.79 6.31 10.89
CA THR A 168 -18.13 5.02 10.73
C THR A 168 -18.59 4.03 11.80
N LEU A 169 -18.66 4.44 13.06
CA LEU A 169 -19.18 3.62 14.17
C LEU A 169 -20.67 3.31 13.99
N HIS A 170 -21.46 4.27 13.53
CA HIS A 170 -22.85 4.02 13.19
C HIS A 170 -22.96 2.94 12.10
N ARG A 171 -22.16 3.03 11.03
CA ARG A 171 -22.13 1.99 9.98
C ARG A 171 -21.75 0.62 10.54
N ILE A 172 -20.73 0.55 11.39
CA ILE A 172 -20.32 -0.70 12.06
C ILE A 172 -21.47 -1.26 12.89
N SER A 173 -22.20 -0.43 13.65
CA SER A 173 -23.33 -0.88 14.47
C SER A 173 -24.45 -1.54 13.64
N GLN A 174 -24.69 -1.03 12.43
CA GLN A 174 -25.72 -1.58 11.53
C GLN A 174 -25.28 -2.92 10.92
N LEU A 175 -23.98 -3.11 10.68
CA LEU A 175 -23.45 -4.32 10.04
C LEU A 175 -23.16 -5.43 11.05
N ARG A 176 -22.49 -5.07 12.15
CA ARG A 176 -21.86 -5.97 13.13
C ARG A 176 -21.68 -5.25 14.47
N LEU A 177 -22.78 -5.08 15.20
CA LEU A 177 -22.80 -4.43 16.52
C LEU A 177 -21.80 -5.04 17.50
N ASP A 178 -21.61 -6.36 17.45
CA ASP A 178 -20.68 -7.09 18.33
C ASP A 178 -19.23 -6.61 18.23
N LEU A 179 -18.80 -6.10 17.06
CA LEU A 179 -17.44 -5.56 16.90
C LEU A 179 -17.16 -4.39 17.85
N LEU A 180 -18.19 -3.62 18.20
CA LEU A 180 -18.04 -2.49 19.13
C LEU A 180 -17.72 -2.94 20.56
N GLU A 181 -17.98 -4.21 20.88
CA GLU A 181 -17.83 -4.75 22.24
C GLU A 181 -16.48 -5.45 22.45
N TRP A 182 -15.92 -6.09 21.42
CA TRP A 182 -14.71 -6.92 21.57
C TRP A 182 -13.54 -6.55 20.67
N HIS A 183 -13.75 -5.79 19.59
CA HIS A 183 -12.68 -5.59 18.62
C HIS A 183 -11.58 -4.68 19.20
N PRO A 184 -10.29 -5.10 19.27
CA PRO A 184 -9.24 -4.36 19.98
C PRO A 184 -9.02 -2.93 19.49
N LEU A 185 -9.29 -2.66 18.21
CA LEU A 185 -9.17 -1.33 17.62
C LEU A 185 -10.37 -0.40 17.91
N LEU A 186 -11.49 -0.94 18.39
CA LEU A 186 -12.72 -0.18 18.62
C LEU A 186 -12.98 0.07 20.09
N VAL A 187 -12.66 -0.91 20.94
CA VAL A 187 -12.76 -0.80 22.40
C VAL A 187 -11.76 0.24 22.87
N VAL A 188 -12.25 1.21 23.65
CA VAL A 188 -11.41 2.21 24.31
C VAL A 188 -11.14 1.68 25.72
N GLU A 189 -9.88 1.46 26.06
CA GLU A 189 -9.46 1.19 27.45
C GLU A 189 -9.65 2.43 28.34
#